data_AF-A0A351DFX1-F1
#
_entry.id   AF-A0A351DFX1-F1
#
_cell.length_a   1.000
_cell.length_b   1.000
_cell.length_c   1.000
_cell.angle_alpha   90.00
_cell.angle_beta   90.00
_cell.angle_gamma   90.00
#
_symmetry.space_group_name_H-M   'P 1'
#
loop_
_entity.id
_entity.type
_entity.pdbx_description
1 polymer ?
#
loop_
_entity_poly.entity_id
_entity_poly.type
_entity_poly.pdbx_seq_one_letter_code
_entity_poly.pdbx_strand_id
1 'polypeptide(L)'
;MGPPQIWNYQLIGPTHIRNTMTIPILRRRSRTVSLSTIGGMLSDGIATINETIEPRAQFWDEWNKTALEKKGPLWIALGDSVTQGIGSSTPETSYVFIVLERLIHRSGLPWRVLNLSMSGGRFADVTTHQLPAMRATGLSADLVTSIIGSNDIMWRRNKAGIEKDARLMLDALPRGTFLSKVSRSQKNDRRGLINAAFSESQKSGKVHLFNAWNWPTGTGMWAEDRFHPNDGAYKLIANNLWAALLENNDFKIQ
;
A
#
# COMPACT_ATOMS: atom_id res chain seq x y z
N MET A 1 -1.01 -51.34 55.10
CA MET A 1 -0.65 -49.94 55.41
C MET A 1 0.65 -49.64 54.66
N GLY A 2 0.55 -49.02 53.48
CA GLY A 2 1.71 -48.61 52.66
C GLY A 2 2.01 -47.11 52.85
N PRO A 3 3.22 -46.65 52.51
CA PRO A 3 3.76 -45.35 52.94
C PRO A 3 3.17 -44.16 52.14
N PRO A 4 3.32 -42.91 52.62
CA PRO A 4 2.79 -41.75 51.92
C PRO A 4 3.70 -41.31 50.76
N GLN A 5 3.06 -40.95 49.64
CA GLN A 5 3.63 -40.34 48.44
C GLN A 5 4.13 -38.92 48.73
N ILE A 6 5.30 -38.57 48.19
CA ILE A 6 5.69 -37.17 47.93
C ILE A 6 6.16 -37.12 46.48
N TRP A 7 5.36 -36.51 45.60
CA TRP A 7 5.76 -36.11 44.26
C TRP A 7 5.91 -34.59 44.24
N ASN A 8 7.12 -34.12 43.91
CA ASN A 8 7.43 -32.72 43.67
C ASN A 8 6.71 -32.24 42.40
N TYR A 9 5.78 -31.29 42.54
CA TYR A 9 5.31 -30.49 41.42
C TYR A 9 6.15 -29.23 41.30
N GLN A 10 7.05 -29.22 40.32
CA GLN A 10 7.61 -27.97 39.77
C GLN A 10 6.48 -27.24 39.05
N LEU A 11 6.08 -26.08 39.58
CA LEU A 11 5.20 -25.15 38.88
C LEU A 11 5.98 -24.57 37.70
N ILE A 12 5.73 -25.13 36.51
CA ILE A 12 6.14 -24.51 35.25
C ILE A 12 5.24 -23.28 35.09
N GLY A 13 5.84 -22.09 35.23
CA GLY A 13 5.14 -20.82 35.10
C GLY A 13 4.47 -20.65 33.72
N PRO A 14 3.51 -19.73 33.59
CA PRO A 14 2.74 -19.55 32.37
C PRO A 14 3.68 -19.26 31.20
N THR A 15 3.69 -20.19 30.24
CA THR A 15 4.22 -19.99 28.90
C THR A 15 3.61 -18.70 28.36
N HIS A 16 4.46 -17.67 28.21
CA HIS A 16 4.10 -16.50 27.44
C HIS A 16 3.84 -16.99 26.01
N ILE A 17 2.57 -17.20 25.68
CA ILE A 17 2.12 -17.29 24.30
C ILE A 17 2.41 -15.91 23.73
N ARG A 18 3.60 -15.73 23.14
CA ARG A 18 3.86 -14.63 22.24
C ARG A 18 2.85 -14.82 21.11
N ASN A 19 1.73 -14.10 21.17
CA ASN A 19 0.90 -13.91 20.00
C ASN A 19 1.83 -13.27 18.96
N THR A 20 2.34 -14.08 18.03
CA THR A 20 3.11 -13.58 16.91
C THR A 20 2.17 -12.67 16.14
N MET A 21 2.45 -11.37 16.14
CA MET A 21 1.75 -10.40 15.30
C MET A 21 1.96 -10.88 13.86
N THR A 22 0.94 -11.48 13.28
CA THR A 22 1.00 -12.03 11.92
C THR A 22 0.09 -11.21 11.03
N ILE A 23 0.63 -10.77 9.90
CA ILE A 23 -0.14 -10.10 8.86
C ILE A 23 -0.68 -11.21 7.94
N PRO A 24 -2.00 -11.24 7.66
CA PRO A 24 -2.55 -12.22 6.73
C PRO A 24 -1.94 -12.01 5.34
N ILE A 25 -1.85 -13.08 4.55
CA ILE A 25 -1.38 -12.98 3.16
C ILE A 25 -2.38 -12.15 2.34
N LEU A 26 -1.92 -11.01 1.83
CA LEU A 26 -2.75 -10.04 1.10
C LEU A 26 -2.58 -10.21 -0.40
N ARG A 27 -3.29 -11.17 -1.00
CA ARG A 27 -3.32 -11.37 -2.46
C ARG A 27 -4.73 -11.26 -3.00
N ARG A 28 -4.89 -10.57 -4.11
CA ARG A 28 -6.12 -10.68 -4.89
C ARG A 28 -6.05 -11.99 -5.67
N ARG A 29 -7.09 -12.82 -5.59
CA ARG A 29 -7.19 -13.98 -6.49
C ARG A 29 -7.21 -13.46 -7.93
N SER A 30 -6.15 -13.72 -8.68
CA SER A 30 -6.12 -13.39 -10.10
C SER A 30 -7.22 -14.21 -10.77
N ARG A 31 -8.18 -13.55 -11.42
CA ARG A 31 -8.87 -14.20 -12.53
C ARG A 31 -7.82 -14.23 -13.63
N THR A 32 -7.46 -15.41 -14.12
CA THR A 32 -6.62 -15.57 -15.31
C THR A 32 -7.20 -14.66 -16.40
N VAL A 33 -6.59 -13.49 -16.61
CA VAL A 33 -6.95 -12.61 -17.70
C VAL A 33 -6.33 -13.27 -18.91
N SER A 34 -7.15 -13.87 -19.76
CA SER A 34 -6.67 -14.52 -20.96
C SER A 34 -5.90 -13.50 -21.80
N LEU A 35 -4.60 -13.77 -22.00
CA LEU A 35 -3.72 -13.04 -22.92
C LEU A 35 -4.28 -12.99 -24.34
N SER A 36 -5.25 -13.84 -24.69
CA SER A 36 -5.98 -13.81 -25.96
C SER A 36 -6.79 -12.53 -26.21
N THR A 37 -6.89 -11.61 -25.25
CA THR A 37 -7.63 -10.34 -25.40
C THR A 37 -6.72 -9.14 -25.73
N ILE A 38 -5.39 -9.32 -25.68
CA ILE A 38 -4.42 -8.25 -25.94
C ILE A 38 -3.46 -8.73 -27.04
N GLY A 39 -3.57 -8.14 -28.23
CA GLY A 39 -2.83 -8.56 -29.44
C GLY A 39 -1.30 -8.57 -29.28
N GLY A 40 -0.67 -9.51 -30.00
CA GLY A 40 0.76 -9.86 -29.93
C GLY A 40 1.74 -8.71 -30.19
N MET A 41 2.95 -8.86 -29.61
CA MET A 41 4.01 -7.89 -29.31
C MET A 41 3.88 -7.11 -27.98
N LEU A 42 2.68 -7.05 -27.39
CA LEU A 42 2.49 -6.54 -26.01
C LEU A 42 2.44 -7.66 -24.96
N SER A 43 2.32 -8.91 -25.38
CA SER A 43 2.18 -10.08 -24.51
C SER A 43 3.39 -10.31 -23.61
N ASP A 44 4.60 -10.11 -24.15
CA ASP A 44 5.82 -10.54 -23.48
C ASP A 44 6.17 -9.56 -22.35
N GLY A 45 6.12 -8.25 -22.60
CA GLY A 45 6.28 -7.25 -21.55
C GLY A 45 5.20 -7.35 -20.47
N ILE A 46 3.95 -7.66 -20.84
CA ILE A 46 2.87 -7.94 -19.87
C ILE A 46 3.17 -9.20 -19.06
N ALA A 47 3.63 -10.28 -19.70
CA ALA A 47 3.98 -11.53 -19.03
C ALA A 47 5.15 -11.32 -18.07
N THR A 48 6.23 -10.68 -18.52
CA THR A 48 7.40 -10.34 -17.70
C THR A 48 7.00 -9.52 -16.47
N ILE A 49 6.18 -8.47 -16.63
CA ILE A 49 5.73 -7.68 -15.46
C ILE A 49 4.80 -8.49 -14.56
N ASN A 50 3.88 -9.30 -15.13
CA ASN A 50 2.99 -10.16 -14.34
C ASN A 50 3.75 -11.21 -13.52
N GLU A 51 4.83 -11.76 -14.07
CA GLU A 51 5.72 -12.70 -13.37
C GLU A 51 6.39 -12.05 -12.15
N THR A 52 6.52 -10.72 -12.12
CA THR A 52 7.05 -10.01 -10.93
C THR A 52 6.02 -9.84 -9.82
N ILE A 53 4.71 -10.02 -10.07
CA ILE A 53 3.66 -9.70 -9.09
C ILE A 53 3.80 -10.54 -7.83
N GLU A 54 3.81 -11.86 -7.96
CA GLU A 54 3.88 -12.75 -6.80
C GLU A 54 5.24 -12.66 -6.07
N PRO A 55 6.40 -12.66 -6.76
CA PRO A 55 7.69 -12.39 -6.11
C PRO A 55 7.72 -11.06 -5.36
N ARG A 56 7.14 -9.99 -5.92
CA ARG A 56 7.08 -8.69 -5.24
C ARG A 56 6.20 -8.74 -4.00
N ALA A 57 5.11 -9.48 -4.08
CA ALA A 57 4.22 -9.72 -2.96
C ALA A 57 4.98 -10.45 -1.83
N GLN A 58 5.64 -11.57 -2.14
CA GLN A 58 6.42 -12.37 -1.19
C GLN A 58 7.55 -11.56 -0.55
N PHE A 59 8.23 -10.72 -1.33
CA PHE A 59 9.22 -9.78 -0.80
C PHE A 59 8.63 -8.94 0.34
N TRP A 60 7.43 -8.35 0.14
CA TRP A 60 6.79 -7.55 1.17
C TRP A 60 6.30 -8.37 2.36
N ASP A 61 5.92 -9.65 2.18
CA ASP A 61 5.59 -10.52 3.31
C ASP A 61 6.79 -10.74 4.23
N GLU A 62 7.95 -11.07 3.66
CA GLU A 62 9.18 -11.27 4.44
C GLU A 62 9.69 -9.96 5.05
N TRP A 63 9.61 -8.86 4.30
CA TRP A 63 9.93 -7.52 4.81
C TRP A 63 9.05 -7.17 6.00
N ASN A 64 7.73 -7.36 5.88
CA ASN A 64 6.77 -7.01 6.91
C ASN A 64 6.99 -7.83 8.19
N LYS A 65 7.33 -9.13 8.09
CA LYS A 65 7.71 -9.95 9.26
C LYS A 65 8.89 -9.33 10.00
N THR A 66 9.93 -8.95 9.27
CA THR A 66 11.11 -8.30 9.84
C THR A 66 10.78 -6.94 10.45
N ALA A 67 9.93 -6.15 9.80
CA ALA A 67 9.51 -4.83 10.26
C ALA A 67 8.64 -4.88 11.54
N LEU A 68 7.87 -5.95 11.74
CA LEU A 68 7.07 -6.18 12.95
C LEU A 68 7.93 -6.43 14.20
N GLU A 69 9.09 -7.04 14.03
CA GLU A 69 10.03 -7.32 15.13
C GLU A 69 10.86 -6.09 15.54
N LYS A 70 10.96 -5.10 14.65
CA LYS A 70 11.72 -3.87 14.86
C LYS A 70 10.91 -2.82 15.60
N LYS A 71 11.63 -1.93 16.28
CA LYS A 71 11.09 -0.71 16.92
C LYS A 71 11.43 0.52 16.09
N GLY A 72 10.69 1.59 16.31
CA GLY A 72 10.84 2.87 15.61
C GLY A 72 9.52 3.35 15.02
N PRO A 73 9.51 4.57 14.44
CA PRO A 73 8.32 5.12 13.82
C PRO A 73 7.81 4.21 12.71
N LEU A 74 6.49 4.06 12.63
CA LEU A 74 5.82 3.12 11.75
C LEU A 74 5.10 3.83 10.62
N TRP A 75 5.52 3.54 9.39
CA TRP A 75 4.76 3.85 8.20
C TRP A 75 3.93 2.64 7.76
N ILE A 76 2.63 2.83 7.53
CA ILE A 76 1.77 1.84 6.87
C ILE A 76 1.42 2.33 5.46
N ALA A 77 1.81 1.55 4.46
CA ALA A 77 1.53 1.82 3.06
C ALA A 77 0.38 0.92 2.58
N LEU A 78 -0.75 1.53 2.25
CA LEU A 78 -1.95 0.90 1.68
C LEU A 78 -1.99 1.16 0.17
N GLY A 79 -2.59 0.28 -0.62
CA GLY A 79 -2.79 0.58 -2.03
C GLY A 79 -2.84 -0.61 -2.98
N ASP A 80 -2.58 -0.31 -4.25
CA ASP A 80 -2.57 -1.27 -5.35
C ASP A 80 -1.15 -1.65 -5.80
N SER A 81 -1.00 -2.05 -7.06
CA SER A 81 0.28 -2.46 -7.65
C SER A 81 1.34 -1.37 -7.64
N VAL A 82 0.95 -0.08 -7.66
CA VAL A 82 1.89 1.03 -7.55
C VAL A 82 2.53 1.06 -6.17
N THR A 83 1.73 0.88 -5.11
CA THR A 83 2.25 0.76 -3.73
C THR A 83 3.06 -0.50 -3.55
N GLN A 84 2.72 -1.59 -4.24
CA GLN A 84 3.51 -2.83 -4.21
C GLN A 84 4.85 -2.69 -4.94
N GLY A 85 4.98 -1.71 -5.85
CA GLY A 85 6.20 -1.44 -6.61
C GLY A 85 6.28 -2.16 -7.96
N ILE A 86 5.18 -2.69 -8.48
CA ILE A 86 5.17 -3.40 -9.78
C ILE A 86 5.64 -2.47 -10.89
N GLY A 87 6.49 -2.96 -11.79
CA GLY A 87 7.09 -2.19 -12.87
C GLY A 87 8.47 -1.59 -12.55
N SER A 88 8.87 -1.54 -11.27
CA SER A 88 10.23 -1.17 -10.91
C SER A 88 11.19 -2.35 -11.08
N SER A 89 12.46 -2.09 -11.39
CA SER A 89 13.48 -3.13 -11.64
C SER A 89 13.73 -3.99 -10.40
N THR A 90 13.74 -3.40 -9.21
CA THR A 90 13.82 -4.12 -7.93
C THR A 90 12.83 -3.54 -6.91
N PRO A 91 12.47 -4.28 -5.84
CA PRO A 91 11.65 -3.73 -4.74
C PRO A 91 12.15 -2.37 -4.22
N GLU A 92 13.46 -2.22 -4.11
CA GLU A 92 14.16 -1.05 -3.57
C GLU A 92 14.06 0.19 -4.47
N THR A 93 13.78 0.03 -5.77
CA THR A 93 13.55 1.15 -6.69
C THR A 93 12.11 1.65 -6.69
N SER A 94 11.21 1.03 -5.91
CA SER A 94 9.84 1.50 -5.72
C SER A 94 9.78 2.78 -4.88
N TYR A 95 8.71 3.56 -5.02
CA TYR A 95 8.59 4.82 -4.26
C TYR A 95 8.57 4.59 -2.74
N VAL A 96 8.06 3.43 -2.29
CA VAL A 96 7.96 3.11 -0.86
C VAL A 96 9.36 3.03 -0.24
N PHE A 97 10.29 2.33 -0.89
CA PHE A 97 11.68 2.29 -0.42
C PHE A 97 12.37 3.65 -0.47
N ILE A 98 12.22 4.37 -1.59
CA ILE A 98 12.85 5.68 -1.75
C ILE A 98 12.39 6.64 -0.63
N VAL A 99 11.10 6.65 -0.28
CA VAL A 99 10.57 7.50 0.79
C VAL A 99 10.98 6.98 2.17
N LEU A 100 11.04 5.66 2.39
CA LEU A 100 11.51 5.08 3.64
C LEU A 100 12.95 5.53 3.95
N GLU A 101 13.84 5.40 2.97
CA GLU A 101 15.23 5.85 3.10
C GLU A 101 15.31 7.35 3.41
N ARG A 102 14.45 8.18 2.81
CA ARG A 102 14.39 9.61 3.11
C ARG A 102 13.89 9.88 4.53
N LEU A 103 12.90 9.14 5.01
CA LEU A 103 12.42 9.25 6.39
C LEU A 103 13.52 8.91 7.39
N ILE A 104 14.24 7.81 7.17
CA ILE A 104 15.39 7.39 8.00
C ILE A 104 16.48 8.47 8.00
N HIS A 105 16.94 8.89 6.82
CA HIS A 105 18.01 9.88 6.72
C HIS A 105 17.63 11.24 7.30
N ARG A 106 16.37 11.67 7.13
CA ARG A 106 15.93 12.99 7.58
C ARG A 106 15.72 13.07 9.09
N SER A 107 15.17 12.02 9.70
CA SER A 107 14.88 11.96 11.14
C SER A 107 16.03 11.41 11.98
N GLY A 108 16.93 10.64 11.38
CA GLY A 108 17.91 9.83 12.12
C GLY A 108 17.28 8.67 12.91
N LEU A 109 15.98 8.43 12.75
CA LEU A 109 15.25 7.37 13.43
C LEU A 109 15.15 6.10 12.56
N PRO A 110 15.10 4.91 13.16
CA PRO A 110 14.94 3.65 12.44
C PRO A 110 13.47 3.47 12.00
N TRP A 111 13.02 4.29 11.06
CA TRP A 111 11.71 4.13 10.45
C TRP A 111 11.55 2.73 9.89
N ARG A 112 10.34 2.19 10.05
CA ARG A 112 9.94 0.88 9.55
C ARG A 112 8.65 1.05 8.77
N VAL A 113 8.50 0.24 7.72
CA VAL A 113 7.32 0.27 6.86
C VAL A 113 6.64 -1.10 6.85
N LEU A 114 5.31 -1.09 6.97
CA LEU A 114 4.46 -2.22 6.61
C LEU A 114 3.76 -1.90 5.30
N ASN A 115 4.11 -2.62 4.24
CA ASN A 115 3.45 -2.49 2.96
C ASN A 115 2.32 -3.52 2.88
N LEU A 116 1.08 -3.04 3.00
CA LEU A 116 -0.14 -3.86 3.00
C LEU A 116 -0.88 -3.79 1.67
N SER A 117 -0.21 -3.33 0.61
CA SER A 117 -0.80 -3.21 -0.72
C SER A 117 -1.08 -4.57 -1.36
N MET A 118 -1.99 -4.54 -2.34
CA MET A 118 -2.37 -5.71 -3.12
C MET A 118 -2.33 -5.33 -4.61
N SER A 119 -1.50 -5.99 -5.43
CA SER A 119 -1.60 -5.81 -6.88
C SER A 119 -3.03 -6.11 -7.37
N GLY A 120 -3.56 -5.24 -8.24
CA GLY A 120 -4.97 -5.26 -8.67
C GLY A 120 -5.97 -4.79 -7.60
N GLY A 121 -5.49 -4.25 -6.48
CA GLY A 121 -6.31 -3.74 -5.37
C GLY A 121 -7.26 -2.61 -5.78
N ARG A 122 -8.42 -2.58 -5.14
CA ARG A 122 -9.52 -1.62 -5.31
C ARG A 122 -9.86 -0.96 -3.99
N PHE A 123 -10.69 0.08 -4.02
CA PHE A 123 -11.17 0.76 -2.81
C PHE A 123 -11.75 -0.20 -1.76
N ALA A 124 -12.55 -1.18 -2.20
CA ALA A 124 -13.11 -2.18 -1.30
C ALA A 124 -12.04 -3.06 -0.64
N ASP A 125 -10.94 -3.40 -1.33
CA ASP A 125 -9.90 -4.24 -0.74
C ASP A 125 -9.15 -3.52 0.40
N VAL A 126 -9.06 -2.19 0.33
CA VAL A 126 -8.52 -1.39 1.45
C VAL A 126 -9.40 -1.59 2.70
N THR A 127 -10.73 -1.55 2.56
CA THR A 127 -11.64 -1.67 3.71
C THR A 127 -11.81 -3.11 4.20
N THR A 128 -11.80 -4.09 3.30
CA THR A 128 -12.08 -5.50 3.64
C THR A 128 -10.84 -6.33 3.95
N HIS A 129 -9.65 -5.88 3.53
CA HIS A 129 -8.41 -6.64 3.71
C HIS A 129 -7.29 -5.82 4.37
N GLN A 130 -6.92 -4.68 3.78
CA GLN A 130 -5.70 -3.97 4.19
C GLN A 130 -5.86 -3.27 5.56
N LEU A 131 -6.96 -2.56 5.79
CA LEU A 131 -7.24 -1.93 7.08
C LEU A 131 -7.48 -2.97 8.20
N PRO A 132 -8.21 -4.07 7.98
CA PRO A 132 -8.24 -5.18 8.94
C PRO A 132 -6.85 -5.74 9.26
N ALA A 133 -5.99 -5.94 8.26
CA ALA A 133 -4.62 -6.42 8.48
C ALA A 133 -3.80 -5.42 9.31
N MET A 134 -3.90 -4.11 9.03
CA MET A 134 -3.32 -3.05 9.84
C MET A 134 -3.78 -3.14 11.30
N ARG A 135 -5.10 -3.25 11.54
CA ARG A 135 -5.65 -3.35 12.91
C ARG A 135 -5.19 -4.60 13.64
N ALA A 136 -5.08 -5.73 12.93
CA ALA A 136 -4.63 -6.99 13.51
C ALA A 136 -3.20 -6.94 14.05
N THR A 137 -2.36 -6.01 13.57
CA THR A 137 -1.03 -5.80 14.14
C THR A 137 -1.07 -5.21 15.55
N GLY A 138 -2.14 -4.51 15.93
CA GLY A 138 -2.21 -3.77 17.20
C GLY A 138 -1.24 -2.59 17.31
N LEU A 139 -0.54 -2.24 16.23
CA LEU A 139 0.44 -1.16 16.21
C LEU A 139 -0.21 0.18 15.83
N SER A 140 0.28 1.27 16.43
CA SER A 140 -0.03 2.63 16.00
C SER A 140 0.89 3.03 14.85
N ALA A 141 0.33 3.60 13.79
CA ALA A 141 1.09 4.15 12.69
C ALA A 141 1.39 5.64 12.93
N ASP A 142 2.62 6.05 12.64
CA ASP A 142 3.05 7.44 12.63
C ASP A 142 2.83 8.08 11.25
N LEU A 143 2.77 7.26 10.21
CA LEU A 143 2.42 7.66 8.86
C LEU A 143 1.52 6.61 8.21
N VAL A 144 0.44 7.05 7.56
CA VAL A 144 -0.38 6.19 6.68
C VAL A 144 -0.44 6.83 5.31
N THR A 145 -0.14 6.06 4.27
CA THR A 145 -0.25 6.52 2.87
C THR A 145 -1.12 5.59 2.07
N SER A 146 -1.82 6.10 1.05
CA SER A 146 -2.54 5.26 0.10
C SER A 146 -2.43 5.73 -1.35
N ILE A 147 -2.10 4.81 -2.26
CA ILE A 147 -2.27 4.98 -3.71
C ILE A 147 -3.20 3.88 -4.20
N ILE A 148 -4.44 4.25 -4.56
CA ILE A 148 -5.51 3.31 -4.86
C ILE A 148 -6.56 3.93 -5.80
N GLY A 149 -7.29 3.08 -6.52
CA GLY A 149 -8.44 3.47 -7.35
C GLY A 149 -8.24 3.33 -8.85
N SER A 150 -7.00 3.11 -9.30
CA SER A 150 -6.69 2.87 -10.73
C SER A 150 -7.49 1.68 -11.27
N ASN A 151 -7.52 0.57 -10.52
CA ASN A 151 -8.23 -0.66 -10.88
C ASN A 151 -9.75 -0.50 -10.90
N ASP A 152 -10.32 0.31 -10.01
CA ASP A 152 -11.75 0.63 -10.03
C ASP A 152 -12.13 1.37 -11.30
N ILE A 153 -11.33 2.38 -11.67
CA ILE A 153 -11.57 3.22 -12.84
C ILE A 153 -11.47 2.42 -14.13
N MET A 154 -10.46 1.55 -14.25
CA MET A 154 -10.19 0.80 -15.47
C MET A 154 -11.16 -0.36 -15.67
N TRP A 155 -11.38 -1.17 -14.63
CA TRP A 155 -12.01 -2.49 -14.80
C TRP A 155 -13.49 -2.53 -14.43
N ARG A 156 -14.05 -1.46 -13.86
CA ARG A 156 -15.46 -1.42 -13.47
C ARG A 156 -16.24 -0.40 -14.30
N ARG A 157 -17.47 -0.75 -14.66
CA ARG A 157 -18.35 0.12 -15.46
C ARG A 157 -19.29 1.00 -14.62
N ASN A 158 -19.76 0.48 -13.49
CA ASN A 158 -20.72 1.13 -12.61
C ASN A 158 -20.09 2.31 -11.84
N LYS A 159 -20.35 3.54 -12.29
CA LYS A 159 -19.83 4.77 -11.67
C LYS A 159 -20.29 4.94 -10.22
N ALA A 160 -21.58 4.75 -9.95
CA ALA A 160 -22.15 4.91 -8.60
C ALA A 160 -21.56 3.90 -7.61
N GLY A 161 -21.33 2.66 -8.05
CA GLY A 161 -20.67 1.65 -7.24
C GLY A 161 -19.21 1.99 -6.91
N ILE A 162 -18.46 2.54 -7.88
CA ILE A 162 -17.09 2.98 -7.66
C ILE A 162 -17.04 4.16 -6.67
N GLU A 163 -17.91 5.16 -6.84
CA GLU A 163 -17.99 6.30 -5.93
C GLU A 163 -18.37 5.85 -4.52
N LYS A 164 -19.36 4.96 -4.38
CA LYS A 164 -19.75 4.38 -3.10
C LYS A 164 -18.55 3.72 -2.40
N ASP A 165 -17.82 2.87 -3.10
CA ASP A 165 -16.66 2.18 -2.51
C ASP A 165 -15.54 3.15 -2.15
N ALA A 166 -15.31 4.19 -2.96
CA ALA A 166 -14.37 5.26 -2.66
C ALA A 166 -14.76 6.00 -1.37
N ARG A 167 -16.04 6.35 -1.20
CA ARG A 167 -16.56 7.01 0.01
C ARG A 167 -16.46 6.11 1.24
N LEU A 168 -16.82 4.83 1.13
CA LEU A 168 -16.64 3.86 2.22
C LEU A 168 -15.16 3.72 2.63
N MET A 169 -14.24 3.74 1.68
CA MET A 169 -12.81 3.75 1.97
C MET A 169 -12.41 5.04 2.69
N LEU A 170 -12.78 6.21 2.17
CA LEU A 170 -12.52 7.50 2.84
C LEU A 170 -13.08 7.50 4.26
N ASP A 171 -14.24 6.89 4.48
CA ASP A 171 -14.89 6.76 5.79
C ASP A 171 -14.07 5.91 6.77
N ALA A 172 -13.43 4.85 6.28
CA ALA A 172 -12.65 3.90 7.07
C ALA A 172 -11.18 4.28 7.27
N LEU A 173 -10.61 5.15 6.43
CA LEU A 173 -9.19 5.53 6.53
C LEU A 173 -8.90 6.27 7.84
N PRO A 174 -7.74 5.99 8.49
CA PRO A 174 -7.27 6.78 9.62
C PRO A 174 -7.16 8.27 9.26
N ARG A 175 -7.53 9.15 10.19
CA ARG A 175 -7.37 10.59 10.02
C ARG A 175 -5.88 10.92 9.83
N GLY A 176 -5.58 11.85 8.94
CA GLY A 176 -4.20 12.24 8.59
C GLY A 176 -3.56 11.34 7.53
N THR A 177 -4.29 10.40 6.93
CA THR A 177 -3.78 9.58 5.82
C THR A 177 -3.39 10.46 4.62
N PHE A 178 -2.18 10.26 4.10
CA PHE A 178 -1.75 10.84 2.82
C PHE A 178 -2.29 10.01 1.65
N LEU A 179 -3.28 10.53 0.94
CA LEU A 179 -3.98 9.83 -0.13
C LEU A 179 -3.62 10.43 -1.49
N SER A 180 -3.14 9.61 -2.42
CA SER A 180 -2.91 10.09 -3.78
C SER A 180 -4.25 10.36 -4.48
N LYS A 181 -4.31 11.49 -5.19
CA LYS A 181 -5.30 11.71 -6.24
C LYS A 181 -5.20 10.60 -7.29
N VAL A 182 -6.32 10.28 -7.94
CA VAL A 182 -6.29 9.47 -9.16
C VAL A 182 -5.84 10.33 -10.35
N SER A 183 -5.37 9.70 -11.43
CA SER A 183 -4.84 10.40 -12.60
C SER A 183 -5.82 11.45 -13.16
N ARG A 184 -5.28 12.45 -13.87
CA ARG A 184 -6.06 13.61 -14.34
C ARG A 184 -7.30 13.18 -15.13
N SER A 185 -8.43 13.79 -14.78
CA SER A 185 -9.71 13.62 -15.46
C SER A 185 -9.71 14.39 -16.78
N GLN A 186 -10.28 13.79 -17.83
CA GLN A 186 -10.88 14.53 -18.93
C GLN A 186 -12.36 14.71 -18.52
N LYS A 187 -12.85 15.96 -18.41
CA LYS A 187 -14.11 16.36 -17.72
C LYS A 187 -15.28 15.35 -17.81
N ASN A 188 -16.00 15.16 -16.70
CA ASN A 188 -17.20 14.31 -16.50
C ASN A 188 -17.01 12.77 -16.54
N ASP A 189 -15.81 12.30 -16.23
CA ASP A 189 -15.49 10.86 -16.14
C ASP A 189 -15.40 10.34 -14.69
N ARG A 190 -15.11 9.04 -14.54
CA ARG A 190 -14.96 8.38 -13.22
C ARG A 190 -13.88 9.05 -12.36
N ARG A 191 -12.81 9.57 -12.98
CA ARG A 191 -11.70 10.23 -12.27
C ARG A 191 -12.17 11.54 -11.63
N GLY A 192 -13.00 12.31 -12.34
CA GLY A 192 -13.58 13.55 -11.83
C GLY A 192 -14.40 13.32 -10.55
N LEU A 193 -15.30 12.32 -10.58
CA LEU A 193 -16.13 11.94 -9.42
C LEU A 193 -15.29 11.55 -8.20
N ILE A 194 -14.30 10.68 -8.40
CA ILE A 194 -13.43 10.20 -7.31
C ILE A 194 -12.59 11.35 -6.74
N ASN A 195 -11.94 12.15 -7.60
CA ASN A 195 -11.12 13.27 -7.14
C ASN A 195 -11.96 14.35 -6.44
N ALA A 196 -13.23 14.51 -6.78
CA ALA A 196 -14.16 15.39 -6.06
C ALA A 196 -14.41 14.86 -4.63
N ALA A 197 -14.74 13.57 -4.47
CA ALA A 197 -14.91 12.95 -3.15
C ALA A 197 -13.62 13.03 -2.30
N PHE A 198 -12.45 12.83 -2.91
CA PHE A 198 -11.15 12.96 -2.24
C PHE A 198 -10.93 14.40 -1.77
N SER A 199 -11.25 15.39 -2.61
CA SER A 199 -11.11 16.81 -2.27
C SER A 199 -12.06 17.24 -1.15
N GLU A 200 -13.27 16.69 -1.11
CA GLU A 200 -14.22 16.87 0.00
C GLU A 200 -13.63 16.32 1.32
N SER A 201 -13.07 15.12 1.29
CA SER A 201 -12.42 14.50 2.46
C SER A 201 -11.17 15.26 2.95
N GLN A 202 -10.42 15.89 2.04
CA GLN A 202 -9.34 16.79 2.44
C GLN A 202 -9.87 18.04 3.14
N LYS A 203 -10.94 18.65 2.62
CA LYS A 203 -11.52 19.87 3.21
C LYS A 203 -12.06 19.62 4.62
N SER A 204 -12.53 18.41 4.92
CA SER A 204 -12.94 18.02 6.28
C SER A 204 -11.76 17.68 7.21
N GLY A 205 -10.52 17.76 6.71
CA GLY A 205 -9.31 17.48 7.47
C GLY A 205 -9.10 15.99 7.74
N LYS A 206 -9.74 15.11 6.97
CA LYS A 206 -9.63 13.66 7.16
C LYS A 206 -8.40 13.06 6.49
N VAL A 207 -8.07 13.53 5.30
CA VAL A 207 -6.92 13.08 4.51
C VAL A 207 -6.10 14.27 4.02
N HIS A 208 -4.84 14.03 3.68
CA HIS A 208 -3.99 14.99 2.98
C HIS A 208 -3.73 14.46 1.56
N LEU A 209 -4.02 15.26 0.53
CA LEU A 209 -3.86 14.80 -0.84
C LEU A 209 -2.48 15.14 -1.39
N PHE A 210 -1.87 14.16 -2.04
CA PHE A 210 -0.75 14.37 -2.96
C PHE A 210 -1.13 13.86 -4.36
N ASN A 211 -0.28 14.11 -5.35
CA ASN A 211 -0.54 13.65 -6.72
C ASN A 211 0.59 12.74 -7.21
N ALA A 212 0.44 11.43 -7.05
CA ALA A 212 1.42 10.45 -7.54
C ALA A 212 1.67 10.58 -9.05
N TRP A 213 0.67 11.05 -9.82
CA TRP A 213 0.68 11.13 -11.28
C TRP A 213 1.17 12.45 -11.84
N ASN A 214 1.67 13.37 -11.00
CA ASN A 214 2.19 14.65 -11.45
C ASN A 214 3.62 14.49 -11.99
N TRP A 215 3.75 14.05 -13.24
CA TRP A 215 5.03 13.87 -13.92
C TRP A 215 5.21 14.92 -15.03
N PRO A 216 6.43 15.41 -15.30
CA PRO A 216 6.67 16.36 -16.39
C PRO A 216 6.28 15.82 -17.76
N THR A 217 6.46 14.51 -17.97
CA THR A 217 6.05 13.77 -19.16
C THR A 217 5.72 12.33 -18.80
N GLY A 218 4.83 11.69 -19.56
CA GLY A 218 4.59 10.25 -19.48
C GLY A 218 5.50 9.43 -20.40
N THR A 219 6.21 10.07 -21.33
CA THR A 219 7.11 9.39 -22.26
C THR A 219 8.31 8.81 -21.51
N GLY A 220 8.55 7.51 -21.67
CA GLY A 220 9.64 6.81 -20.98
C GLY A 220 9.41 6.58 -19.48
N MET A 221 8.20 6.80 -18.96
CA MET A 221 7.86 6.62 -17.54
C MET A 221 7.14 5.31 -17.23
N TRP A 222 6.87 4.50 -18.25
CA TRP A 222 6.17 3.22 -18.11
C TRP A 222 7.13 2.04 -18.22
N ALA A 223 6.81 0.96 -17.53
CA ALA A 223 7.47 -0.32 -17.66
C ALA A 223 7.12 -0.98 -19.01
N GLU A 224 7.68 -2.17 -19.26
CA GLU A 224 7.53 -2.88 -20.54
C GLU A 224 6.08 -3.24 -20.89
N ASP A 225 5.21 -3.38 -19.87
CA ASP A 225 3.78 -3.59 -20.04
C ASP A 225 3.00 -2.32 -20.43
N ARG A 226 3.69 -1.17 -20.48
CA ARG A 226 3.15 0.17 -20.78
C ARG A 226 2.00 0.59 -19.87
N PHE A 227 1.95 0.02 -18.67
CA PHE A 227 0.86 0.20 -17.73
C PHE A 227 1.36 0.55 -16.32
N HIS A 228 2.39 -0.16 -15.83
CA HIS A 228 2.97 0.15 -14.53
C HIS A 228 4.06 1.22 -14.63
N PRO A 229 4.27 2.05 -13.58
CA PRO A 229 5.40 2.98 -13.52
C PRO A 229 6.74 2.22 -13.55
N ASN A 230 7.74 2.77 -14.21
CA ASN A 230 9.13 2.28 -14.11
C ASN A 230 9.91 3.00 -13.00
N ASP A 231 11.20 2.69 -12.84
CA ASP A 231 12.09 3.30 -11.84
C ASP A 231 12.11 4.84 -11.89
N GLY A 232 12.11 5.43 -13.09
CA GLY A 232 12.10 6.88 -13.26
C GLY A 232 10.81 7.50 -12.74
N ALA A 233 9.68 6.88 -13.06
CA ALA A 233 8.38 7.29 -12.56
C ALA A 233 8.23 7.09 -11.05
N TYR A 234 8.78 6.00 -10.49
CA TYR A 234 8.78 5.76 -9.05
C TYR A 234 9.56 6.83 -8.28
N LYS A 235 10.68 7.34 -8.83
CA LYS A 235 11.38 8.51 -8.26
C LYS A 235 10.48 9.75 -8.22
N LEU A 236 9.69 10.00 -9.27
CA LEU A 236 8.75 11.12 -9.31
C LEU A 236 7.58 10.94 -8.33
N ILE A 237 7.02 9.73 -8.22
CA ILE A 237 6.00 9.41 -7.21
C ILE A 237 6.55 9.67 -5.80
N ALA A 238 7.78 9.20 -5.52
CA ALA A 238 8.45 9.43 -4.25
C ALA A 238 8.66 10.93 -3.98
N ASN A 239 9.05 11.72 -4.98
CA ASN A 239 9.20 13.17 -4.85
C ASN A 239 7.86 13.85 -4.54
N ASN A 240 6.79 13.45 -5.21
CA ASN A 240 5.46 14.03 -5.01
C ASN A 240 4.91 13.73 -3.60
N LEU A 241 5.11 12.51 -3.09
CA LEU A 241 4.76 12.17 -1.71
C LEU A 241 5.66 12.92 -0.72
N TRP A 242 6.97 12.95 -0.96
CA TRP A 242 7.93 13.60 -0.07
C TRP A 242 7.66 15.10 0.07
N ALA A 243 7.37 15.80 -1.03
CA ALA A 243 6.98 17.21 -1.00
C ALA A 243 5.72 17.42 -0.13
N ALA A 244 4.69 16.59 -0.32
CA ALA A 244 3.47 16.68 0.48
C ALA A 244 3.70 16.43 1.97
N LEU A 245 4.61 15.51 2.34
CA LEU A 245 5.00 15.28 3.73
C LEU A 245 5.70 16.50 4.33
N LEU A 246 6.62 17.14 3.60
CA LEU A 246 7.34 18.32 4.08
C LEU A 246 6.48 19.58 4.18
N GLU A 247 5.49 19.72 3.31
CA GLU A 247 4.56 20.86 3.28
C GLU A 247 3.46 20.77 4.35
N ASN A 248 3.28 19.60 4.96
CA ASN A 248 2.22 19.35 5.93
C ASN A 248 2.65 19.75 7.34
N ASN A 249 1.98 20.76 7.91
CA ASN A 249 2.29 21.25 9.26
C ASN A 249 1.95 20.27 10.40
N ASP A 250 1.02 19.34 10.15
CA ASP A 250 0.58 18.32 11.12
C ASP A 250 1.53 17.11 11.13
N PHE A 251 2.22 16.84 10.03
CA PHE A 251 3.23 15.80 9.93
C PHE A 251 4.63 16.37 10.16
N LYS A 252 5.18 16.13 11.36
CA LYS A 252 6.54 16.55 11.69
C LYS A 252 7.47 15.36 11.62
N ILE A 253 8.35 15.36 10.62
CA ILE A 253 9.56 14.53 10.63
C ILE A 253 10.48 15.16 11.67
N GLN A 254 10.38 14.67 12.92
CA GLN A 254 11.27 15.04 14.01
C GLN A 254 12.65 14.46 13.79
#